data_AF-A0A813I876-F1
#
_entry.id   AF-A0A813I876-F1
#
_cell.length_a   1.000
_cell.length_b   1.000
_cell.length_c   1.000
_cell.angle_alpha   90.00
_cell.angle_beta   90.00
_cell.angle_gamma   90.00
#
_symmetry.space_group_name_H-M   'P 1'
#
loop_
_entity.id
_entity.type
_entity.pdbx_description
1 polymer ?
#
loop_
_entity_poly.entity_id
_entity_poly.type
_entity_poly.pdbx_seq_one_letter_code
_entity_poly.pdbx_strand_id
1 'polypeptide(L)'
;AAGTADVHHINALTAAIARANQLLHSDPELSELCQSELVAAGGEGCPWLSVYEVVPMVSRMCGSVPVVSNLVQPSREEIKELFAGWAAETSNDGVLQAEFIKSFFKVVLQSCIHETEKRLADITGA
;
A
#
# COMPACT_ATOMS: atom_id res chain seq x y z
N ALA A 1 19.10 -24.90 14.21
CA ALA A 1 18.70 -23.49 14.41
C ALA A 1 18.03 -22.86 13.18
N ALA A 2 18.10 -23.46 11.97
CA ALA A 2 17.46 -22.89 10.77
C ALA A 2 15.91 -22.96 10.79
N GLY A 3 15.32 -24.06 11.29
CA GLY A 3 13.87 -24.27 11.21
C GLY A 3 12.97 -23.37 12.08
N THR A 4 13.51 -22.64 13.06
CA THR A 4 12.70 -21.73 13.90
C THR A 4 12.59 -20.33 13.30
N ALA A 5 13.63 -19.87 12.59
CA ALA A 5 13.64 -18.55 11.95
C ALA A 5 12.62 -18.48 10.81
N ASP A 6 12.51 -19.55 10.01
CA ASP A 6 11.54 -19.62 8.91
C ASP A 6 10.10 -19.66 9.40
N VAL A 7 9.81 -20.39 10.48
CA VAL A 7 8.44 -20.46 11.04
C VAL A 7 8.00 -19.12 11.63
N HIS A 8 8.88 -18.40 12.33
CA HIS A 8 8.55 -17.05 12.82
C HIS A 8 8.33 -16.07 11.67
N HIS A 9 9.12 -16.18 10.59
CA HIS A 9 8.96 -15.34 9.40
C HIS A 9 7.63 -15.63 8.68
N ILE A 10 7.30 -16.91 8.45
CA ILE A 10 6.04 -17.36 7.84
C ILE A 10 4.83 -16.87 8.64
N ASN A 11 4.88 -16.98 9.97
CA ASN A 11 3.80 -16.51 10.85
C ASN A 11 3.64 -14.99 10.78
N ALA A 12 4.75 -14.24 10.72
CA ALA A 12 4.72 -12.79 10.58
C ALA A 12 4.10 -12.36 9.23
N LEU A 13 4.49 -12.98 8.12
CA LEU A 13 3.92 -12.69 6.80
C LEU A 13 2.43 -13.04 6.73
N THR A 14 2.04 -14.21 7.25
CA THR A 14 0.63 -14.64 7.31
C THR A 14 -0.22 -13.66 8.11
N ALA A 15 0.27 -13.24 9.29
CA ALA A 15 -0.42 -12.25 10.13
C ALA A 15 -0.52 -10.88 9.45
N ALA A 16 0.55 -10.45 8.75
CA ALA A 16 0.56 -9.21 7.99
C ALA A 16 -0.47 -9.22 6.85
N ILE A 17 -0.53 -10.31 6.06
CA ILE A 17 -1.53 -10.49 5.00
C ILE A 17 -2.95 -10.43 5.59
N ALA A 18 -3.22 -11.16 6.67
CA ALA A 18 -4.55 -11.20 7.29
C ALA A 18 -5.00 -9.81 7.76
N ARG A 19 -4.09 -9.06 8.39
CA ARG A 19 -4.40 -7.74 8.92
C ARG A 19 -4.44 -6.67 7.82
N ALA A 20 -3.66 -6.79 6.75
CA ALA A 20 -3.78 -5.94 5.57
C ALA A 20 -5.11 -6.15 4.83
N ASN A 21 -5.56 -7.41 4.73
CA ASN A 21 -6.89 -7.74 4.25
C ASN A 21 -7.97 -7.13 5.14
N GLN A 22 -7.83 -7.15 6.48
CA GLN A 22 -8.76 -6.44 7.36
C GLN A 22 -8.76 -4.93 7.10
N LEU A 23 -7.59 -4.32 6.89
CA LEU A 23 -7.47 -2.89 6.60
C LEU A 23 -8.15 -2.50 5.28
N LEU A 24 -8.08 -3.34 4.24
CA LEU A 24 -8.81 -3.12 2.97
C LEU A 24 -10.33 -3.01 3.17
N HIS A 25 -10.87 -3.75 4.15
CA HIS A 25 -12.29 -3.79 4.49
C HIS A 25 -12.67 -2.81 5.62
N SER A 26 -11.68 -2.27 6.35
CA SER A 26 -11.87 -1.29 7.42
C SER A 26 -11.85 0.13 6.85
N ASP A 27 -13.04 0.67 6.56
CA ASP A 27 -13.17 2.03 6.02
C ASP A 27 -12.66 3.15 6.95
N PRO A 28 -12.85 3.12 8.29
CA PRO A 28 -12.44 4.23 9.15
C PRO A 28 -10.92 4.33 9.33
N GLU A 29 -10.24 3.23 9.65
CA GLU A 29 -8.78 3.21 9.87
C GLU A 29 -8.01 3.63 8.61
N LEU A 30 -8.48 3.17 7.45
CA LEU A 30 -7.89 3.53 6.17
C LEU A 30 -8.15 5.00 5.82
N SER A 31 -9.35 5.51 6.11
CA SER A 31 -9.70 6.91 5.86
C SER A 31 -8.90 7.86 6.74
N GLU A 32 -8.72 7.54 8.03
CA GLU A 32 -7.88 8.32 8.95
C GLU A 32 -6.42 8.36 8.50
N LEU A 33 -5.86 7.24 8.07
CA LEU A 33 -4.49 7.17 7.53
C LEU A 33 -4.32 8.07 6.29
N CYS A 34 -5.24 7.93 5.33
CA CYS A 34 -5.23 8.73 4.10
C CYS A 34 -5.36 10.22 4.41
N GLN A 35 -6.28 10.60 5.30
CA GLN A 35 -6.50 11.98 5.68
C GLN A 35 -5.27 12.58 6.37
N SER A 36 -4.67 11.86 7.32
CA SER A 36 -3.45 12.29 8.02
C SER A 36 -2.31 12.58 7.04
N GLU A 37 -2.11 11.71 6.05
CA GLU A 37 -1.05 11.87 5.04
C GLU A 37 -1.35 12.97 4.02
N LEU A 38 -2.62 13.18 3.65
CA LEU A 38 -3.06 14.32 2.86
C LEU A 38 -2.74 15.64 3.58
N VAL A 39 -3.05 15.73 4.88
CA VAL A 39 -2.75 16.91 5.70
C VAL A 39 -1.24 17.13 5.78
N ALA A 40 -0.48 16.08 6.07
CA ALA A 40 0.98 16.14 6.18
C ALA A 40 1.66 16.56 4.86
N ALA A 41 1.10 16.18 3.72
CA ALA A 41 1.58 16.58 2.40
C ALA A 41 1.21 18.03 2.02
N GLY A 42 0.45 18.74 2.85
CA GLY A 42 -0.07 20.08 2.53
C GLY A 42 -1.23 20.06 1.52
N GLY A 43 -1.85 18.89 1.33
CA GLY A 43 -2.93 18.66 0.36
C GLY A 43 -4.29 19.21 0.76
N GLU A 44 -4.47 19.76 1.96
CA GLU A 44 -5.77 20.30 2.42
C GLU A 44 -6.32 21.44 1.53
N GLY A 45 -5.51 22.01 0.63
CA GLY A 45 -5.93 23.02 -0.33
C GLY A 45 -5.87 22.61 -1.81
N CYS A 46 -5.35 21.43 -2.14
CA CYS A 46 -5.17 21.00 -3.52
C CYS A 46 -6.07 19.79 -3.82
N PRO A 47 -7.09 19.91 -4.70
CA PRO A 47 -7.96 18.78 -5.03
C PRO A 47 -7.25 17.68 -5.82
N TRP A 48 -6.02 17.93 -6.26
CA TRP A 48 -5.25 17.08 -7.18
C TRP A 48 -3.86 16.83 -6.63
N LEU A 49 -3.40 15.60 -6.77
CA LEU A 49 -2.09 15.11 -6.40
C LEU A 49 -1.37 14.61 -7.65
N SER A 50 -0.19 15.15 -7.90
CA SER A 50 0.70 14.66 -8.94
C SER A 50 1.37 13.34 -8.51
N VAL A 51 1.91 12.60 -9.48
CA VAL A 51 2.71 11.40 -9.19
C VAL A 51 3.87 11.67 -8.21
N TYR A 52 4.43 12.89 -8.23
CA TYR A 52 5.52 13.31 -7.34
C TYR A 52 5.09 13.48 -5.88
N GLU A 53 3.80 13.73 -5.64
CA GLU A 53 3.19 13.81 -4.31
C GLU A 53 2.69 12.45 -3.86
N VAL A 54 2.05 11.71 -4.77
CA VAL A 54 1.46 10.39 -4.47
C VAL A 54 2.51 9.34 -4.13
N VAL A 55 3.59 9.24 -4.91
CA VAL A 55 4.63 8.22 -4.68
C VAL A 55 5.24 8.30 -3.27
N PRO A 56 5.74 9.46 -2.79
CA PRO A 56 6.27 9.55 -1.44
C PRO A 56 5.19 9.41 -0.37
N MET A 57 3.96 9.88 -0.61
CA MET A 57 2.84 9.72 0.33
C MET A 57 2.52 8.24 0.55
N VAL A 58 2.30 7.49 -0.53
CA VAL A 58 2.02 6.06 -0.47
C VAL A 58 3.19 5.30 0.14
N SER A 59 4.43 5.65 -0.20
CA SER A 59 5.61 5.02 0.43
C SER A 59 5.61 5.19 1.96
N ARG A 60 5.21 6.38 2.46
CA ARG A 60 5.08 6.61 3.91
C ARG A 60 3.92 5.82 4.50
N MET A 61 2.76 5.79 3.83
CA MET A 61 1.60 5.00 4.27
C MET A 61 1.93 3.52 4.41
N CYS A 62 2.69 2.95 3.46
CA CYS A 62 3.12 1.56 3.54
C CYS A 62 4.10 1.32 4.71
N GLY A 63 4.95 2.30 5.05
CA GLY A 63 5.90 2.22 6.16
C GLY A 63 5.33 2.59 7.55
N SER A 64 4.29 3.42 7.61
CA SER A 64 3.72 3.95 8.86
C SER A 64 2.72 3.01 9.52
N VAL A 65 2.12 2.11 8.74
CA VAL A 65 1.22 1.09 9.28
C VAL A 65 2.04 -0.12 9.73
N PRO A 66 2.08 -0.45 11.05
CA PRO A 66 2.86 -1.59 11.56
C PRO A 66 2.47 -2.94 10.96
N VAL A 67 1.27 -2.99 10.39
CA VAL A 67 0.74 -4.14 9.66
C VAL A 67 1.40 -4.28 8.28
N VAL A 68 1.53 -3.16 7.58
CA VAL A 68 2.01 -3.11 6.20
C VAL A 68 3.53 -3.24 6.17
N SER A 69 4.24 -2.81 7.21
CA SER A 69 5.71 -2.89 7.28
C SER A 69 6.29 -4.31 7.18
N ASN A 70 5.49 -5.34 7.47
CA ASN A 70 5.89 -6.75 7.30
C ASN A 70 5.52 -7.33 5.93
N LEU A 71 4.73 -6.62 5.12
CA LEU A 71 4.48 -6.98 3.72
C LEU A 71 5.67 -6.62 2.85
N VAL A 72 5.78 -7.30 1.72
CA VAL A 72 6.64 -6.86 0.61
C VAL A 72 6.18 -5.47 0.18
N GLN A 73 7.03 -4.48 0.44
CA GLN A 73 6.77 -3.08 0.11
C GLN A 73 6.97 -2.86 -1.40
N PRO A 74 6.12 -2.04 -2.03
CA PRO A 74 6.31 -1.66 -3.40
C PRO A 74 7.47 -0.67 -3.48
N SER A 75 8.31 -0.83 -4.50
CA SER A 75 9.28 0.17 -4.91
C SER A 75 8.58 1.44 -5.39
N ARG A 76 9.32 2.54 -5.45
CA ARG A 76 8.81 3.81 -5.98
C ARG A 76 8.39 3.67 -7.45
N GLU A 77 9.09 2.83 -8.20
CA GLU A 77 8.82 2.52 -9.60
C GLU A 77 7.50 1.76 -9.75
N GLU A 78 7.26 0.73 -8.93
CA GLU A 78 5.98 0.01 -8.92
C GLU A 78 4.81 0.94 -8.54
N ILE A 79 4.99 1.85 -7.57
CA ILE A 79 3.94 2.84 -7.24
C ILE A 79 3.67 3.76 -8.44
N LYS A 80 4.70 4.17 -9.20
CA LYS A 80 4.52 4.99 -10.42
C LYS A 80 3.77 4.23 -11.51
N GLU A 81 4.07 2.95 -11.69
CA GLU A 81 3.40 2.09 -12.67
C GLU A 81 1.93 1.89 -12.31
N LEU A 82 1.64 1.59 -11.03
CA LEU A 82 0.27 1.51 -10.52
C LEU A 82 -0.46 2.84 -10.68
N PHE A 83 0.21 3.96 -10.42
CA PHE A 83 -0.36 5.29 -10.64
C PHE A 83 -0.68 5.54 -12.11
N ALA A 84 0.24 5.21 -13.02
CA ALA A 84 0.03 5.38 -14.45
C ALA A 84 -1.15 4.54 -14.96
N GLY A 85 -1.26 3.29 -14.49
CA GLY A 85 -2.41 2.43 -14.79
C GLY A 85 -3.71 2.99 -14.25
N TRP A 86 -3.73 3.40 -12.98
CA TRP A 86 -4.90 4.01 -12.35
C TRP A 86 -5.33 5.29 -13.04
N ALA A 87 -4.38 6.19 -13.35
CA ALA A 87 -4.65 7.41 -14.08
C ALA A 87 -5.24 7.10 -15.45
N ALA A 88 -4.67 6.17 -16.23
CA ALA A 88 -5.23 5.81 -17.53
C ALA A 88 -6.70 5.34 -17.48
N GLU A 89 -7.13 4.71 -16.38
CA GLU A 89 -8.51 4.25 -16.18
C GLU A 89 -9.44 5.32 -15.59
N THR A 90 -8.92 6.28 -14.81
CA THR A 90 -9.74 7.17 -13.96
C THR A 90 -9.55 8.67 -14.21
N SER A 91 -8.45 9.08 -14.83
CA SER A 91 -8.04 10.48 -15.00
C SER A 91 -7.31 10.69 -16.34
N ASN A 92 -7.88 11.54 -17.20
CA ASN A 92 -7.29 11.82 -18.52
C ASN A 92 -6.18 12.90 -18.47
N ASP A 93 -5.82 13.38 -17.28
CA ASP A 93 -4.91 14.49 -17.04
C ASP A 93 -3.65 14.11 -16.24
N GLY A 94 -3.49 12.83 -15.88
CA GLY A 94 -2.28 12.33 -15.23
C GLY A 94 -2.11 12.78 -13.78
N VAL A 95 -3.21 13.16 -13.12
CA VAL A 95 -3.27 13.54 -11.71
C VAL A 95 -4.28 12.68 -10.96
N LEU A 96 -4.05 12.48 -9.67
CA LEU A 96 -4.99 11.77 -8.81
C LEU A 96 -5.77 12.79 -7.99
N GLN A 97 -7.10 12.77 -8.07
CA GLN A 97 -7.88 13.61 -7.16
C GLN A 97 -7.69 13.14 -5.72
N ALA A 98 -7.57 14.07 -4.78
CA ALA A 98 -7.32 13.76 -3.38
C ALA A 98 -8.38 12.81 -2.79
N GLU A 99 -9.63 12.90 -3.24
CA GLU A 99 -10.72 11.99 -2.85
C GLU A 99 -10.47 10.52 -3.26
N PHE A 100 -9.67 10.27 -4.30
CA PHE A 100 -9.31 8.94 -4.78
C PHE A 100 -8.06 8.36 -4.12
N ILE A 101 -7.35 9.10 -3.24
CA ILE A 101 -6.14 8.57 -2.58
C ILE A 101 -6.43 7.28 -1.82
N LYS A 102 -7.60 7.18 -1.20
CA LYS A 102 -8.01 5.97 -0.49
C LYS A 102 -8.15 4.80 -1.45
N SER A 103 -8.83 5.01 -2.57
CA SER A 103 -9.03 3.96 -3.59
C SER A 103 -7.71 3.54 -4.23
N PHE A 104 -6.84 4.49 -4.54
CA PHE A 104 -5.51 4.21 -5.07
C PHE A 104 -4.65 3.45 -4.06
N PHE A 105 -4.64 3.87 -2.79
CA PHE A 105 -3.90 3.16 -1.75
C PHE A 105 -4.41 1.74 -1.54
N LYS A 106 -5.71 1.45 -1.73
CA LYS A 106 -6.22 0.07 -1.73
C LYS A 106 -5.58 -0.77 -2.84
N VAL A 107 -5.40 -0.23 -4.04
CA VAL A 107 -4.71 -0.94 -5.13
C VAL A 107 -3.26 -1.25 -4.76
N VAL A 108 -2.56 -0.27 -4.20
CA VAL A 108 -1.18 -0.48 -3.74
C VAL A 108 -1.12 -1.55 -2.65
N LEU A 109 -2.02 -1.49 -1.67
CA LEU A 109 -2.09 -2.47 -0.59
C LEU A 109 -2.42 -3.88 -1.11
N GLN A 110 -3.30 -4.01 -2.10
CA GLN A 110 -3.58 -5.28 -2.79
C GLN A 110 -2.34 -5.82 -3.49
N SER A 111 -1.57 -4.97 -4.17
CA SER A 111 -0.29 -5.36 -4.78
C SER A 111 0.72 -5.85 -3.73
N CYS A 112 0.82 -5.17 -2.57
CA CYS A 112 1.67 -5.60 -1.46
C CYS A 112 1.27 -7.00 -0.94
N ILE A 113 -0.03 -7.25 -0.80
CA ILE A 113 -0.56 -8.54 -0.36
C ILE A 113 -0.18 -9.62 -1.37
N HIS A 114 -0.42 -9.38 -2.66
CA HIS A 114 -0.12 -10.34 -3.73
C HIS A 114 1.36 -10.75 -3.77
N GLU A 115 2.28 -9.78 -3.74
CA GLU A 115 3.72 -10.07 -3.73
C GLU A 115 4.17 -10.76 -2.43
N THR A 116 3.50 -10.48 -1.31
CA THR A 116 3.78 -11.19 -0.05
C THR A 116 3.29 -12.63 -0.09
N GLU A 117 2.11 -12.90 -0.67
CA GLU A 117 1.58 -14.25 -0.88
C GLU A 117 2.48 -15.07 -1.79
N LYS A 118 2.97 -14.46 -2.88
CA LYS A 118 3.93 -15.09 -3.80
C LYS A 118 5.23 -15.45 -3.08
N ARG A 119 5.79 -14.53 -2.29
CA ARG A 119 6.97 -14.79 -1.47
C ARG A 119 6.73 -15.90 -0.45
N LEU A 120 5.54 -15.97 0.13
CA LEU A 120 5.16 -17.02 1.06
C LEU A 120 5.12 -18.39 0.38
N ALA A 121 4.55 -18.47 -0.83
CA ALA A 121 4.55 -19.69 -1.65
C ALA A 121 5.98 -20.14 -1.98
N ASP A 122 6.85 -19.21 -2.39
CA ASP A 122 8.26 -19.50 -2.69
C ASP A 122 9.03 -20.06 -1.47
N ILE A 123 8.77 -19.52 -0.27
CA ILE A 123 9.41 -19.98 0.98
C ILE A 123 8.87 -21.36 1.41
N THR A 124 7.56 -21.59 1.22
CA THR A 124 6.89 -22.82 1.67
C THR A 124 6.99 -23.97 0.66
N GLY A 125 7.47 -23.71 -0.56
CA GLY A 125 7.57 -24.70 -1.63
C GLY A 125 6.21 -25.16 -2.16
N ALA A 126 5.19 -24.30 -2.04
CA ALA A 126 3.81 -24.54 -2.46
C ALA A 126 3.56 -24.10 -3.92
#